data_AF-A0A2X0XH20-F1
#
_entry.id   AF-A0A2X0XH20-F1
#
_cell.length_a   1.000
_cell.length_b   1.000
_cell.length_c   1.000
_cell.angle_alpha   90.00
_cell.angle_beta   90.00
_cell.angle_gamma   90.00
#
_symmetry.space_group_name_H-M   'P 1'
#
loop_
_entity.id
_entity.type
_entity.pdbx_description
1 polymer ?
#
loop_
_entity_poly.entity_id
_entity_poly.type
_entity_poly.pdbx_seq_one_letter_code
_entity_poly.pdbx_strand_id
1 'polypeptide(L)'
;MNQVGCRIICDQDGEVIHIIGEMQGDVLERKEIVKLSCIDIEFGAIDFKKYQIVSINMDTLEPVLKEIIIPETEEQRRIRELEDALLLQADEETGGIL
;
A
#
# COMPACT_ATOMS: atom_id res chain seq x y z
N MET A 1 -33.45 11.08 3.79
CA MET A 1 -32.45 10.08 3.39
C MET A 1 -31.92 10.53 2.04
N ASN A 2 -30.60 10.62 1.91
CA ASN A 2 -29.98 10.96 0.64
C ASN A 2 -29.92 9.71 -0.25
N GLN A 3 -30.01 9.95 -1.55
CA GLN A 3 -29.86 8.94 -2.59
C GLN A 3 -28.78 9.42 -3.54
N VAL A 4 -27.86 8.52 -3.88
CA VAL A 4 -26.76 8.79 -4.80
C VAL A 4 -26.81 7.69 -5.87
N GLY A 5 -27.00 8.09 -7.13
CA GLY A 5 -27.13 7.16 -8.27
C GLY A 5 -25.82 6.44 -8.61
N CYS A 6 -25.78 5.71 -9.72
CA CYS A 6 -24.57 5.04 -10.19
C CYS A 6 -23.55 6.05 -10.79
N ARG A 7 -22.24 5.79 -10.66
CA ARG A 7 -21.18 6.48 -11.41
C ARG A 7 -20.33 5.47 -12.15
N ILE A 8 -20.19 5.65 -13.45
CA ILE A 8 -19.41 4.78 -14.33
C ILE A 8 -18.20 5.57 -14.83
N ILE A 9 -17.02 4.96 -14.74
CA ILE A 9 -15.78 5.46 -15.33
C ILE A 9 -15.46 4.54 -16.52
N CYS A 10 -15.35 5.13 -17.70
CA CYS A 10 -14.99 4.42 -18.94
C CYS A 10 -13.78 5.06 -19.61
N ASP A 11 -13.14 4.32 -20.51
CA ASP A 11 -12.04 4.80 -21.33
C ASP A 11 -12.53 5.54 -22.59
N GLN A 12 -11.60 5.86 -23.50
CA GLN A 12 -11.88 6.55 -24.76
C GLN A 12 -12.70 5.72 -25.77
N ASP A 13 -12.68 4.39 -25.66
CA ASP A 13 -13.40 3.46 -26.53
C ASP A 13 -14.77 3.09 -25.96
N GLY A 14 -15.07 3.56 -24.75
CA GLY A 14 -16.31 3.27 -24.02
C GLY A 14 -16.25 1.99 -23.20
N GLU A 15 -15.06 1.40 -23.01
CA GLU A 15 -14.87 0.25 -22.13
C GLU A 15 -14.98 0.69 -20.68
N VAL A 16 -15.73 -0.06 -19.87
CA VAL A 16 -15.98 0.27 -18.47
C VAL A 16 -14.78 -0.12 -17.63
N ILE A 17 -14.10 0.88 -17.06
CA ILE A 17 -12.97 0.70 -16.14
C ILE A 17 -13.48 0.46 -14.71
N HIS A 18 -14.49 1.22 -14.27
CA HIS A 18 -14.98 1.12 -12.89
C HIS A 18 -16.44 1.54 -12.75
N ILE A 19 -17.18 0.83 -11.88
CA ILE A 19 -18.58 1.12 -11.56
C ILE A 19 -18.71 1.35 -10.06
N ILE A 20 -19.20 2.53 -9.68
CA ILE A 20 -19.56 2.86 -8.31
C ILE A 20 -21.09 2.75 -8.21
N GLY A 21 -21.55 1.73 -7.49
CA GLY A 21 -22.97 1.43 -7.32
C GLY A 21 -23.77 2.52 -6.60
N GLU A 22 -25.08 2.32 -6.57
CA GLU A 22 -26.03 3.22 -5.92
C GLU A 22 -25.91 3.18 -4.39
N MET A 23 -26.19 4.30 -3.73
CA MET A 23 -26.14 4.42 -2.27
C MET A 23 -27.40 5.14 -1.75
N GLN A 24 -27.93 4.68 -0.62
CA GLN A 24 -29.10 5.28 0.04
C GLN A 24 -28.88 5.34 1.56
N GLY A 25 -29.35 6.41 2.20
CA GLY A 25 -29.36 6.55 3.66
C GLY A 25 -28.69 7.84 4.12
N ASP A 26 -27.81 7.71 5.12
CA ASP A 26 -26.93 8.79 5.56
C ASP A 26 -25.63 8.74 4.75
N VAL A 27 -25.72 9.24 3.51
CA VAL A 27 -24.65 9.13 2.52
C VAL A 27 -24.21 10.52 2.09
N LEU A 28 -22.89 10.71 1.98
CA LEU A 28 -22.28 11.94 1.50
C LEU A 28 -22.39 12.03 -0.02
N GLU A 29 -22.54 13.25 -0.53
CA GLU A 29 -22.47 13.50 -1.97
C GLU A 29 -21.08 13.17 -2.52
N ARG A 30 -21.05 12.58 -3.72
CA ARG A 30 -19.77 12.28 -4.37
C ARG A 30 -19.12 13.58 -4.82
N LYS A 31 -17.84 13.76 -4.46
CA LYS A 31 -17.00 14.81 -5.01
C LYS A 31 -17.02 14.78 -6.55
N GLU A 32 -17.09 15.97 -7.14
CA GLU A 32 -16.96 16.15 -8.58
C GLU A 32 -15.55 15.76 -9.03
N ILE A 33 -15.48 14.99 -10.12
CA ILE A 33 -14.22 14.61 -10.76
C ILE A 33 -14.06 15.50 -11.97
N VAL A 34 -13.14 16.47 -11.90
CA VAL A 34 -12.87 17.42 -13.00
C VAL A 34 -11.94 16.81 -14.06
N LYS A 35 -11.02 15.93 -13.63
CA LYS A 35 -10.06 15.26 -14.50
C LYS A 35 -9.71 13.88 -13.96
N LEU A 36 -9.62 12.90 -14.85
CA LEU A 36 -8.98 11.60 -14.61
C LEU A 36 -7.62 11.59 -15.31
N SER A 37 -6.60 11.07 -14.64
CA SER A 37 -5.25 10.93 -15.21
C SER A 37 -4.87 9.45 -15.16
N CYS A 38 -4.15 9.01 -16.19
CA CYS A 38 -3.56 7.68 -16.26
C CYS A 38 -2.04 7.82 -16.21
N ILE A 39 -1.36 6.94 -15.48
CA ILE A 39 0.09 6.81 -15.48
C ILE A 39 0.44 5.34 -15.62
N ASP A 40 1.48 5.06 -16.41
CA ASP A 40 2.04 3.72 -16.54
C ASP A 40 3.33 3.65 -15.73
N ILE A 41 3.47 2.59 -14.94
CA ILE A 41 4.64 2.35 -14.11
C ILE A 41 5.33 1.10 -14.64
N GLU A 42 6.65 1.20 -14.85
CA GLU A 42 7.43 0.08 -15.34
C GLU A 42 7.42 -1.12 -14.37
N PHE A 43 7.52 -2.32 -14.94
CA PHE A 43 7.58 -3.55 -14.17
C PHE A 43 8.80 -3.53 -13.23
N GLY A 44 8.57 -3.77 -11.94
CA GLY A 44 9.62 -3.80 -10.93
C GLY A 44 10.04 -2.42 -10.38
N ALA A 45 9.42 -1.33 -10.84
CA ALA A 45 9.71 0.01 -10.31
C ALA A 45 9.32 0.20 -8.84
N ILE A 46 8.38 -0.61 -8.33
CA ILE A 46 7.92 -0.58 -6.93
C ILE A 46 7.99 -1.98 -6.33
N ASP A 47 8.66 -2.10 -5.18
CA ASP A 47 8.59 -3.30 -4.35
C ASP A 47 7.29 -3.30 -3.54
N PHE A 48 6.24 -3.89 -4.10
CA PHE A 48 4.93 -4.00 -3.46
C PHE A 48 4.91 -4.91 -2.22
N LYS A 49 6.00 -5.60 -1.89
CA LYS A 49 6.12 -6.32 -0.61
C LYS A 49 6.45 -5.36 0.54
N LYS A 50 7.12 -4.25 0.23
CA LYS A 50 7.57 -3.25 1.21
C LYS A 50 6.74 -1.98 1.17
N TYR A 51 6.16 -1.64 0.03
CA TYR A 51 5.51 -0.36 -0.17
C TYR A 51 4.10 -0.51 -0.76
N GLN A 52 3.21 0.38 -0.36
CA GLN A 52 1.91 0.59 -0.99
C GLN A 52 1.81 2.00 -1.57
N ILE A 53 1.12 2.15 -2.71
CA ILE A 53 0.82 3.46 -3.28
C ILE A 53 -0.37 4.04 -2.52
N VAL A 54 -0.22 5.25 -1.99
CA VAL A 54 -1.30 5.94 -1.24
C VAL A 54 -1.94 7.04 -2.08
N SER A 55 -1.15 7.69 -2.92
CA SER A 55 -1.60 8.72 -3.85
C SER A 55 -0.58 8.88 -4.98
N ILE A 56 -0.91 9.70 -5.97
CA ILE A 56 0.02 10.15 -7.01
C ILE A 56 0.31 11.63 -6.77
N ASN A 57 1.58 12.03 -6.87
CA ASN A 57 1.95 13.43 -6.94
C ASN A 57 1.56 13.96 -8.33
N MET A 58 0.61 14.88 -8.40
CA MET A 58 0.09 15.37 -9.69
C MET A 58 1.07 16.29 -10.44
N ASP A 59 2.11 16.81 -9.77
CA ASP A 59 3.13 17.65 -10.40
C ASP A 59 4.24 16.82 -11.05
N THR A 60 4.67 15.74 -10.38
CA THR A 60 5.74 14.85 -10.89
C THR A 60 5.23 13.59 -11.56
N LEU A 61 3.93 13.28 -11.39
CA LEU A 61 3.28 12.02 -11.78
C LEU A 61 3.90 10.78 -11.11
N GLU A 62 4.61 10.98 -10.00
CA GLU A 62 5.23 9.88 -9.25
C GLU A 62 4.30 9.36 -8.14
N PRO A 63 4.29 8.03 -7.90
CA PRO A 63 3.57 7.44 -6.79
C PRO A 63 4.13 7.86 -5.43
N VAL A 64 3.26 8.30 -4.54
CA VAL A 64 3.60 8.51 -3.13
C VAL A 64 3.50 7.17 -2.42
N LEU A 65 4.67 6.64 -2.04
CA LEU A 65 4.81 5.35 -1.39
C LEU A 65 4.73 5.47 0.13
N LYS A 66 4.02 4.53 0.75
CA LYS A 66 4.03 4.31 2.19
C LYS A 66 4.59 2.93 2.48
N GLU A 67 5.53 2.85 3.41
CA GLU A 67 6.09 1.59 3.87
C GLU A 67 5.03 0.75 4.59
N ILE A 68 4.97 -0.52 4.22
CA ILE A 68 4.15 -1.54 4.87
C ILE A 68 4.95 -1.99 6.09
N ILE A 69 4.57 -1.45 7.25
CA ILE A 69 5.12 -1.92 8.53
C ILE A 69 4.45 -3.26 8.83
N ILE A 70 5.16 -4.36 8.56
CA ILE A 70 4.76 -5.69 9.02
C ILE A 70 5.33 -5.84 10.43
N PRO A 71 4.49 -5.78 11.48
CA PRO A 71 4.98 -6.02 12.83
C PRO A 71 5.50 -7.46 12.90
N GLU A 72 6.61 -7.62 13.61
CA GLU A 72 7.17 -8.94 13.87
C GLU A 72 6.16 -9.80 14.63
N THR A 73 6.00 -11.05 14.22
CA THR A 73 5.17 -11.99 14.98
C THR A 73 5.87 -12.37 16.30
N GLU A 74 5.10 -12.78 17.31
CA GLU A 74 5.69 -13.21 18.59
C GLU A 74 6.70 -14.36 18.42
N GLU A 75 6.45 -15.26 17.46
CA GLU A 75 7.35 -16.36 17.11
C GLU A 75 8.65 -15.86 16.48
N GLN A 76 8.57 -14.94 15.52
CA GLN A 76 9.76 -14.34 14.88
C GLN A 76 10.61 -13.60 15.91
N ARG A 77 9.97 -12.85 16.81
CA ARG A 77 10.64 -12.14 17.89
C ARG A 77 11.35 -13.11 18.82
N ARG A 78 10.70 -14.21 19.19
CA ARG A 78 11.29 -15.25 20.04
C ARG A 78 12.50 -15.93 19.38
N ILE A 79 12.44 -16.18 18.08
CA ILE A 79 13.58 -16.73 17.32
C ILE A 79 14.76 -15.75 17.35
N ARG A 80 14.52 -14.46 17.07
CA ARG A 80 15.57 -13.43 17.11
C ARG A 80 16.23 -13.32 18.48
N GLU A 81 15.42 -13.28 19.55
CA GLU A 81 15.94 -13.24 20.93
C GLU A 81 16.82 -14.47 21.25
N LEU A 82 16.48 -15.65 20.72
CA LEU A 82 17.30 -16.86 20.87
C LEU A 82 18.59 -16.81 20.04
N GLU A 83 18.53 -16.28 18.81
CA GLU A 83 19.71 -16.08 17.95
C GLU A 83 20.71 -15.10 18.58
N ASP A 84 20.23 -13.97 19.11
CA ASP A 84 21.07 -12.98 19.80
C ASP A 84 21.73 -13.57 21.06
N ALA A 85 21.00 -14.38 21.83
CA ALA A 85 21.55 -15.04 23.01
C ALA A 85 22.65 -16.07 22.64
N LEU A 86 22.45 -16.83 21.55
CA LEU A 86 23.44 -17.76 21.04
C LEU A 86 24.69 -17.03 20.53
N LEU A 87 24.52 -15.89 19.86
CA LEU A 87 25.64 -15.08 19.38
C LEU A 87 26.48 -14.54 20.53
N LEU A 88 25.84 -13.97 21.56
CA LEU A 88 26.53 -13.50 22.77
C LEU A 88 27.28 -14.63 23.49
N GLN A 89 26.66 -15.80 23.60
CA GLN A 89 27.32 -16.96 24.21
C GLN A 89 28.53 -17.42 23.39
N ALA A 90 28.41 -17.46 22.06
CA ALA A 90 29.52 -17.82 21.18
C ALA A 90 30.67 -16.81 21.28
N ASP A 91 30.37 -15.51 21.37
CA ASP A 91 31.37 -14.46 21.57
C ASP A 91 32.10 -14.59 22.92
N GLU A 92 31.37 -14.92 24.00
CA GLU A 92 31.97 -15.19 25.32
C GLU A 92 32.86 -16.43 25.31
N GLU A 93 32.46 -17.49 24.61
CA GLU A 93 33.22 -18.74 24.53
C GLU A 93 34.45 -18.64 23.60
N THR A 94 34.38 -17.80 22.57
CA THR A 94 35.47 -17.62 21.58
C THR A 94 36.33 -16.38 21.82
N GLY A 95 35.98 -15.55 22.81
CA GLY A 95 36.74 -14.35 23.18
C GLY A 95 36.60 -13.18 22.20
N GLY A 96 35.54 -13.15 21.40
CA GLY A 96 35.27 -12.13 20.39
C GLY A 96 36.20 -12.21 19.19
N ILE A 97 35.77 -12.89 18.13
CA ILE A 97 36.42 -12.82 16.81
C ILE A 97 35.37 -12.43 15.77
N LEU A 98 34.98 -11.16 15.82
CA LEU A 98 34.43 -10.41 14.69
C LEU A 98 35.28 -9.14 14.49
#